data_AF-A0A520LTW2-F1
#
_entry.id   AF-A0A520LTW2-F1
#
_cell.length_a   1.000
_cell.length_b   1.000
_cell.length_c   1.000
_cell.angle_alpha   90.00
_cell.angle_beta   90.00
_cell.angle_gamma   90.00
#
_symmetry.space_group_name_H-M   'P 1'
#
loop_
_entity.id
_entity.type
_entity.pdbx_description
1 polymer ?
#
loop_
_entity_poly.entity_id
_entity_poly.type
_entity_poly.pdbx_seq_one_letter_code
_entity_poly.pdbx_strand_id
1 'polypeptide(L)'
;MKIQSLSYLLVETTNLQEWVDYAKDVVGLMKNDSLSDEHNLYLRMDERSFRFHITTGDSQKYLAAGFSLSDKAAFDDAKSELDQANIDYEDLGDEIAKLRCVEECIGLNDPAGNRLELSHGSKNSSEPFLSTQDIKGFITKGLGFGHVVFAAPDLEPAHRFYIDILGFGDSDYMNFPMGPAPDAPEVKLNFMHCDNPRHHTVALYESPIPPSGLIHTMVEVNDIDEVGYGLDRAMQNNIHISSSLGRHSNDMMVSFYMQTPAGFDLEFGYDGWQVDWDNFEMQKSKIPSFWGHAFSPPEN
;
A
#
# COMPACT_ATOMS: atom_id res chain seq x y z
N MET A 1 8.41 -18.30 -0.18
CA MET A 1 8.56 -17.33 0.92
C MET A 1 7.21 -17.10 1.60
N LYS A 2 7.15 -16.87 2.91
CA LYS A 2 5.90 -16.63 3.65
C LYS A 2 5.81 -15.19 4.17
N ILE A 3 5.50 -14.27 3.28
CA ILE A 3 5.22 -12.87 3.66
C ILE A 3 3.90 -12.82 4.43
N GLN A 4 3.90 -12.11 5.56
CA GLN A 4 2.73 -12.04 6.45
C GLN A 4 1.84 -10.84 6.15
N SER A 5 2.43 -9.68 5.86
CA SER A 5 1.66 -8.45 5.65
C SER A 5 2.50 -7.31 5.09
N LEU A 6 1.82 -6.29 4.54
CA LEU A 6 2.40 -4.97 4.27
C LEU A 6 2.58 -4.21 5.59
N SER A 7 3.84 -3.91 5.91
CA SER A 7 4.26 -3.37 7.21
C SER A 7 4.33 -1.85 7.22
N TYR A 8 4.98 -1.25 6.22
CA TYR A 8 5.14 0.20 6.12
C TYR A 8 5.30 0.68 4.66
N LEU A 9 5.06 1.97 4.44
CA LEU A 9 5.38 2.69 3.20
C LEU A 9 6.43 3.77 3.47
N LEU A 10 7.37 3.92 2.55
CA LEU A 10 8.36 4.99 2.56
C LEU A 10 8.11 5.97 1.44
N VAL A 11 8.23 7.26 1.74
CA VAL A 11 7.94 8.34 0.80
C VAL A 11 9.00 9.43 0.94
N GLU A 12 9.43 10.00 -0.19
CA GLU A 12 10.24 11.21 -0.27
C GLU A 12 9.32 12.41 -0.55
N THR A 13 9.57 13.52 0.12
CA THR A 13 8.88 14.79 -0.13
C THR A 13 9.85 15.97 -0.12
N THR A 14 9.52 17.01 -0.87
CA THR A 14 10.21 18.30 -0.78
C THR A 14 9.67 19.19 0.34
N ASN A 15 8.50 18.86 0.91
CA ASN A 15 7.84 19.63 1.95
C ASN A 15 7.17 18.73 3.00
N LEU A 16 7.88 18.49 4.10
CA LEU A 16 7.40 17.61 5.17
C LEU A 16 6.09 18.11 5.82
N GLN A 17 5.86 19.43 5.84
CA GLN A 17 4.67 20.01 6.46
C GLN A 17 3.38 19.63 5.73
N GLU A 18 3.42 19.50 4.39
CA GLU A 18 2.26 19.04 3.60
C GLU A 18 1.81 17.65 4.05
N TRP A 19 2.76 16.77 4.35
CA TRP A 19 2.47 15.44 4.88
C TRP A 19 1.97 15.46 6.32
N VAL A 20 2.48 16.35 7.18
CA VAL A 20 1.96 16.54 8.54
C VAL A 20 0.49 16.95 8.50
N ASP A 21 0.16 17.96 7.70
CA ASP A 21 -1.20 18.49 7.59
C ASP A 21 -2.14 17.47 6.93
N TYR A 22 -1.71 16.83 5.84
CA TYR A 22 -2.50 15.78 5.18
C TYR A 22 -2.79 14.59 6.11
N ALA A 23 -1.77 14.08 6.80
CA ALA A 23 -1.91 12.97 7.72
C ALA A 23 -2.86 13.30 8.88
N LYS A 24 -2.70 14.49 9.47
CA LYS A 24 -3.45 14.94 10.63
C LYS A 24 -4.87 15.35 10.28
N ASP A 25 -5.04 16.22 9.29
CA ASP A 25 -6.30 16.93 9.00
C ASP A 25 -7.20 16.19 8.01
N VAL A 26 -6.65 15.22 7.26
CA VAL A 26 -7.39 14.45 6.26
C VAL A 26 -7.48 12.97 6.63
N VAL A 27 -6.34 12.28 6.71
CA VAL A 27 -6.33 10.81 6.84
C VAL A 27 -6.69 10.35 8.26
N GLY A 28 -6.29 11.10 9.28
CA GLY A 28 -6.50 10.72 10.69
C GLY A 28 -5.34 9.90 11.27
N LEU A 29 -4.13 10.05 10.72
CA LEU A 29 -2.92 9.39 11.20
C LEU A 29 -2.28 10.18 12.35
N MET A 30 -1.67 9.47 13.28
CA MET A 30 -1.02 10.05 14.45
C MET A 30 0.49 10.17 14.20
N LYS A 31 1.04 11.37 14.34
CA LYS A 31 2.50 11.56 14.33
C LYS A 31 3.16 10.87 15.52
N ASN A 32 4.27 10.19 15.30
CA ASN A 32 5.15 9.71 16.35
C ASN A 32 6.20 10.78 16.66
N ASP A 33 5.95 11.61 17.67
CA ASP A 33 6.83 12.72 18.03
C ASP A 33 8.22 12.27 18.51
N SER A 34 8.35 11.05 19.05
CA SER A 34 9.63 10.55 19.55
C SER A 34 10.60 10.11 18.43
N LEU A 35 10.05 9.76 17.27
CA LEU A 35 10.83 9.33 16.10
C LEU A 35 10.96 10.42 15.04
N SER A 36 10.02 11.37 15.00
CA SER A 36 10.01 12.40 13.97
C SER A 36 10.93 13.57 14.32
N ASP A 37 11.57 14.12 13.30
CA ASP A 37 12.45 15.30 13.38
C ASP A 37 12.18 16.24 12.19
N GLU A 38 13.10 17.17 11.92
CA GLU A 38 13.01 18.13 10.81
C GLU A 38 13.12 17.51 9.41
N HIS A 39 13.61 16.27 9.30
CA HIS A 39 13.84 15.56 8.05
C HIS A 39 13.01 14.30 7.91
N ASN A 40 12.43 13.79 8.99
CA ASN A 40 11.71 12.52 9.02
C ASN A 40 10.40 12.66 9.77
N LEU A 41 9.31 12.22 9.15
CA LEU A 41 7.98 12.15 9.73
C LEU A 41 7.53 10.69 9.79
N TYR A 42 7.29 10.22 11.01
CA TYR A 42 6.79 8.88 11.27
C TYR A 42 5.31 8.97 11.66
N LEU A 43 4.44 8.33 10.87
CA LEU A 43 2.99 8.35 11.07
C LEU A 43 2.47 6.97 11.45
N ARG A 44 1.54 6.95 12.40
CA ARG A 44 0.94 5.76 13.00
C ARG A 44 -0.55 5.71 12.68
N MET A 45 -1.06 4.49 12.57
CA MET A 45 -2.50 4.17 12.52
C MET A 45 -2.89 3.05 13.48
N ASP A 46 -1.91 2.51 14.21
CA ASP A 46 -2.06 1.42 15.17
C ASP A 46 -0.89 1.42 16.18
N GLU A 47 -0.74 0.32 16.92
CA GLU A 47 0.29 0.16 17.96
C GLU A 47 1.72 0.11 17.43
N ARG A 48 1.94 0.00 16.11
CA ARG A 48 3.30 0.02 15.55
C ARG A 48 3.92 1.41 15.69
N SER A 49 5.25 1.44 15.74
CA SER A 49 6.02 2.68 15.82
C SER A 49 5.70 3.64 14.66
N PHE A 50 5.42 3.09 13.47
CA PHE A 50 4.88 3.80 12.31
C PHE A 50 4.32 2.81 11.27
N ARG A 51 3.57 3.34 10.30
CA ARG A 51 3.16 2.68 9.05
C ARG A 51 3.54 3.50 7.82
N PHE A 52 3.69 4.82 7.95
CA PHE A 52 4.26 5.67 6.91
C PHE A 52 5.49 6.39 7.47
N HIS A 53 6.58 6.35 6.72
CA HIS A 53 7.77 7.14 7.00
C HIS A 53 8.04 8.04 5.81
N ILE A 54 7.90 9.34 6.04
CA ILE A 54 8.10 10.38 5.04
C ILE A 54 9.43 11.05 5.36
N THR A 55 10.33 11.11 4.39
CA THR A 55 11.64 11.74 4.53
C THR A 55 11.79 12.91 3.56
N THR A 56 12.50 13.95 3.96
CA THR A 56 12.76 15.10 3.09
C THR A 56 13.83 14.78 2.05
N GLY A 57 13.60 15.17 0.80
CA GLY A 57 14.56 15.05 -0.30
C GLY A 57 14.22 16.00 -1.45
N ASP A 58 14.77 15.72 -2.63
CA ASP A 58 14.63 16.60 -3.81
C ASP A 58 13.46 16.18 -4.73
N SER A 59 12.68 15.16 -4.35
CA SER A 59 11.53 14.65 -5.11
C SER A 59 10.26 14.50 -4.25
N GLN A 60 9.14 14.26 -4.92
CA GLN A 60 7.84 13.90 -4.33
C GLN A 60 7.47 12.51 -4.87
N LYS A 61 7.83 11.43 -4.16
CA LYS A 61 7.67 10.07 -4.71
C LYS A 61 7.68 8.97 -3.64
N TYR A 62 7.12 7.83 -4.02
CA TYR A 62 7.33 6.55 -3.37
C TYR A 62 8.81 6.15 -3.34
N LEU A 63 9.25 5.57 -2.22
CA LEU A 63 10.61 5.04 -2.05
C LEU A 63 10.64 3.52 -1.88
N ALA A 64 9.79 2.94 -1.05
CA ALA A 64 9.68 1.49 -0.86
C ALA A 64 8.41 1.08 -0.11
N ALA A 65 8.01 -0.17 -0.29
CA ALA A 65 6.97 -0.85 0.49
C ALA A 65 7.64 -1.97 1.29
N GLY A 66 7.50 -1.92 2.60
CA GLY A 66 8.08 -2.90 3.52
C GLY A 66 7.11 -4.02 3.82
N PHE A 67 7.54 -5.27 3.66
CA PHE A 67 6.76 -6.46 3.98
C PHE A 67 7.39 -7.21 5.16
N SER A 68 6.53 -7.76 6.02
CA SER A 68 6.95 -8.51 7.20
C SER A 68 7.04 -10.01 6.93
N LEU A 69 8.10 -10.60 7.45
CA LEU A 69 8.26 -12.03 7.68
C LEU A 69 8.07 -12.31 9.18
N SER A 70 7.70 -13.55 9.52
CA SER A 70 7.28 -13.90 10.88
C SER A 70 8.37 -13.69 11.94
N ASP A 71 9.61 -14.03 11.59
CA ASP A 71 10.75 -14.07 12.50
C ASP A 71 12.06 -14.17 11.71
N LYS A 72 13.16 -14.27 12.46
CA LYS A 72 14.51 -14.41 11.93
C LYS A 72 14.69 -15.64 11.03
N ALA A 73 14.10 -16.79 11.38
CA ALA A 73 14.24 -18.00 10.57
C ALA A 73 13.56 -17.80 9.21
N ALA A 74 12.35 -17.24 9.19
CA ALA A 74 11.65 -16.91 7.95
C ALA A 74 12.41 -15.87 7.10
N PHE A 75 13.10 -14.91 7.74
CA PHE A 75 13.96 -13.93 7.06
C PHE A 75 15.20 -14.55 6.42
N ASP A 76 15.88 -15.46 7.13
CA ASP A 76 17.05 -16.18 6.59
C ASP A 76 16.66 -17.16 5.48
N ASP A 77 15.49 -17.81 5.61
CA ASP A 77 14.91 -18.63 4.56
C ASP A 77 14.58 -17.79 3.32
N ALA A 78 13.99 -16.60 3.49
CA ALA A 78 13.72 -15.67 2.40
C ALA A 78 15.00 -15.26 1.64
N LYS A 79 16.08 -14.92 2.35
CA LYS A 79 17.39 -14.65 1.74
C LYS A 79 17.91 -15.85 0.94
N SER A 80 17.79 -17.05 1.50
CA SER A 80 18.21 -18.29 0.85
C SER A 80 17.39 -18.62 -0.41
N GLU A 81 16.08 -18.36 -0.40
CA GLU A 81 15.21 -18.53 -1.56
C GLU A 81 15.56 -17.53 -2.68
N LEU A 82 15.85 -16.26 -2.33
CA LEU A 82 16.31 -15.24 -3.28
C LEU A 82 17.65 -15.62 -3.91
N ASP A 83 18.62 -16.08 -3.10
CA ASP A 83 19.92 -16.57 -3.58
C ASP A 83 19.77 -17.75 -4.54
N GLN A 84 18.91 -18.72 -4.23
CA GLN A 84 18.63 -19.88 -5.10
C GLN A 84 17.97 -19.47 -6.41
N ALA A 85 17.12 -18.45 -6.38
CA ALA A 85 16.47 -17.88 -7.55
C ALA A 85 17.38 -16.93 -8.36
N ASN A 86 18.58 -16.62 -7.87
CA ASN A 86 19.49 -15.60 -8.42
C ASN A 86 18.84 -14.22 -8.51
N ILE A 87 18.10 -13.84 -7.46
CA ILE A 87 17.52 -12.50 -7.32
C ILE A 87 18.43 -11.67 -6.43
N ASP A 88 18.90 -10.55 -6.96
CA ASP A 88 19.73 -9.61 -6.21
C ASP A 88 18.93 -8.93 -5.11
N TYR A 89 19.52 -8.86 -3.92
CA TYR A 89 19.04 -8.06 -2.80
C TYR A 89 20.21 -7.37 -2.08
N GLU A 90 19.89 -6.28 -1.41
CA GLU A 90 20.80 -5.47 -0.63
C GLU A 90 20.53 -5.68 0.87
N ASP A 91 21.57 -5.99 1.64
CA ASP A 91 21.49 -5.90 3.10
C ASP A 91 21.54 -4.43 3.52
N LEU A 92 20.45 -3.94 4.12
CA LEU A 92 20.31 -2.51 4.44
C LEU A 92 21.03 -2.13 5.75
N GLY A 93 21.46 -3.12 6.53
CA GLY A 93 22.23 -2.94 7.75
C GLY A 93 21.46 -2.34 8.93
N ASP A 94 22.11 -2.34 10.09
CA ASP A 94 21.52 -1.97 11.39
C ASP A 94 21.01 -0.53 11.45
N GLU A 95 21.66 0.39 10.74
CA GLU A 95 21.28 1.81 10.76
C GLU A 95 19.92 2.01 10.09
N ILE A 96 19.70 1.40 8.93
CA ILE A 96 18.40 1.44 8.25
C ILE A 96 17.37 0.63 9.01
N ALA A 97 17.72 -0.57 9.52
CA ALA A 97 16.80 -1.37 10.33
C ALA A 97 16.24 -0.60 11.54
N LYS A 98 17.10 0.18 12.23
CA LYS A 98 16.68 1.07 13.32
C LYS A 98 15.70 2.15 12.86
N LEU A 99 15.96 2.80 11.72
CA LEU A 99 15.02 3.77 11.13
C LEU A 99 13.69 3.10 10.75
N ARG A 100 13.73 1.83 10.30
CA ARG A 100 12.52 1.04 10.01
C ARG A 100 11.83 0.46 11.24
N CYS A 101 12.40 0.63 12.44
CA CYS A 101 11.88 0.04 13.67
C CYS A 101 11.70 -1.48 13.56
N VAL A 102 12.59 -2.16 12.84
CA VAL A 102 12.65 -3.62 12.64
C VAL A 102 14.00 -4.16 13.13
N GLU A 103 14.14 -5.48 13.22
CA GLU A 103 15.39 -6.10 13.67
C GLU A 103 16.41 -6.18 12.52
N GLU A 104 16.00 -6.67 11.36
CA GLU A 104 16.80 -6.72 10.13
C GLU A 104 15.91 -6.43 8.92
N CYS A 105 16.52 -5.90 7.85
CA CYS A 105 15.82 -5.67 6.58
C CYS A 105 16.76 -5.78 5.38
N ILE A 106 16.21 -6.28 4.27
CA ILE A 106 16.85 -6.29 2.95
C ILE A 106 16.00 -5.49 1.96
N GLY A 107 16.64 -4.89 0.96
CA GLY A 107 15.98 -4.19 -0.13
C GLY A 107 16.18 -4.90 -1.46
N LEU A 108 15.13 -4.96 -2.28
CA LEU A 108 15.16 -5.58 -3.60
C LEU A 108 14.21 -4.85 -4.56
N ASN A 109 14.33 -5.09 -5.86
CA ASN A 109 13.42 -4.51 -6.85
C ASN A 109 12.70 -5.64 -7.58
N ASP A 110 11.42 -5.44 -7.85
CA ASP A 110 10.70 -6.31 -8.77
C ASP A 110 11.14 -6.06 -10.23
N PRO A 111 10.72 -6.90 -11.20
CA PRO A 111 11.08 -6.72 -12.61
C PRO A 111 10.62 -5.40 -13.25
N ALA A 112 9.62 -4.72 -12.67
CA ALA A 112 9.16 -3.41 -13.12
C ALA A 112 9.95 -2.26 -12.46
N GLY A 113 10.86 -2.56 -11.53
CA GLY A 113 11.68 -1.59 -10.82
C GLY A 113 11.03 -1.02 -9.55
N ASN A 114 9.92 -1.61 -9.08
CA ASN A 114 9.32 -1.21 -7.81
C ASN A 114 10.20 -1.70 -6.66
N ARG A 115 10.65 -0.77 -5.81
CA ARG A 115 11.50 -1.08 -4.65
C ARG A 115 10.67 -1.71 -3.53
N LEU A 116 11.08 -2.86 -3.05
CA LEU A 116 10.47 -3.57 -1.93
C LEU A 116 11.50 -3.68 -0.80
N GLU A 117 11.04 -3.73 0.44
CA GLU A 117 11.85 -4.10 1.60
C GLU A 117 11.24 -5.36 2.26
N LEU A 118 12.06 -6.35 2.59
CA LEU A 118 11.64 -7.49 3.41
C LEU A 118 12.27 -7.34 4.78
N SER A 119 11.51 -7.58 5.83
CA SER A 119 11.96 -7.36 7.21
C SER A 119 11.36 -8.36 8.18
N HIS A 120 12.00 -8.55 9.33
CA HIS A 120 11.40 -9.25 10.46
C HIS A 120 11.55 -8.44 11.74
N GLY A 121 10.68 -8.74 12.70
CA GLY A 121 10.46 -7.90 13.86
C GLY A 121 9.72 -6.61 13.50
N SER A 122 9.12 -5.99 14.50
CA SER A 122 8.53 -4.67 14.38
C SER A 122 8.28 -4.12 15.78
N LYS A 123 8.82 -2.93 16.03
CA LYS A 123 8.70 -2.28 17.34
C LYS A 123 7.33 -1.61 17.47
N ASN A 124 6.66 -1.88 18.59
CA ASN A 124 5.48 -1.12 18.98
C ASN A 124 5.86 0.20 19.63
N SER A 125 5.00 1.20 19.46
CA SER A 125 5.06 2.41 20.27
C SER A 125 4.73 2.08 21.72
N SER A 126 5.29 2.86 22.65
CA SER A 126 4.91 2.81 24.07
C SER A 126 3.61 3.55 24.37
N GLU A 127 3.17 4.41 23.46
CA GLU A 127 1.94 5.20 23.58
C GLU A 127 0.82 4.60 22.73
N PRO A 128 -0.44 4.62 23.21
CA PRO A 128 -1.57 4.14 22.42
C PRO A 128 -1.71 4.95 21.13
N PHE A 129 -2.26 4.33 20.09
CA PHE A 129 -2.71 5.08 18.92
C PHE A 129 -3.99 5.85 19.23
N LEU A 130 -4.02 7.13 18.86
CA LEU A 130 -5.20 7.99 18.92
C LEU A 130 -5.31 8.74 17.59
N SER A 131 -6.37 8.47 16.82
CA SER A 131 -6.59 9.18 15.57
C SER A 131 -6.78 10.67 15.80
N THR A 132 -6.18 11.48 14.93
CA THR A 132 -6.34 12.95 14.94
C THR A 132 -7.71 13.42 14.46
N GLN A 133 -8.50 12.51 13.87
CA GLN A 133 -9.83 12.77 13.30
C GLN A 133 -10.93 11.93 13.98
N ASP A 134 -10.67 11.44 15.19
CA ASP A 134 -11.61 10.61 15.99
C ASP A 134 -12.10 9.35 15.26
N ILE A 135 -11.27 8.80 14.37
CA ILE A 135 -11.49 7.48 13.75
C ILE A 135 -11.34 6.41 14.84
N LYS A 136 -12.29 5.48 14.92
CA LYS A 136 -12.33 4.41 15.93
C LYS A 136 -11.10 3.51 15.85
N GLY A 137 -10.57 3.33 14.64
CA GLY A 137 -9.35 2.61 14.36
C GLY A 137 -9.23 2.25 12.87
N PHE A 138 -8.09 1.72 12.47
CA PHE A 138 -7.88 1.18 11.14
C PHE A 138 -7.86 -0.35 11.17
N ILE A 139 -8.22 -1.00 10.07
CA ILE A 139 -8.23 -2.46 9.94
C ILE A 139 -6.82 -2.98 9.68
N THR A 140 -6.05 -3.14 10.76
CA THR A 140 -4.64 -3.56 10.68
C THR A 140 -4.27 -4.85 11.41
N LYS A 141 -5.12 -5.31 12.33
CA LYS A 141 -4.81 -6.40 13.26
C LYS A 141 -4.63 -7.73 12.52
N GLY A 142 -3.37 -8.17 12.43
CA GLY A 142 -3.00 -9.41 11.74
C GLY A 142 -2.98 -9.31 10.21
N LEU A 143 -3.18 -8.11 9.65
CA LEU A 143 -3.32 -7.89 8.20
C LEU A 143 -2.26 -6.94 7.63
N GLY A 144 -1.46 -6.28 8.48
CA GLY A 144 -0.62 -5.15 8.05
C GLY A 144 -1.45 -3.88 7.91
N PHE A 145 -1.08 -2.96 7.03
CA PHE A 145 -2.00 -1.87 6.65
C PHE A 145 -2.36 -1.98 5.18
N GLY A 146 -3.68 -2.00 4.90
CA GLY A 146 -4.27 -2.04 3.56
C GLY A 146 -3.46 -2.79 2.49
N HIS A 147 -3.21 -2.11 1.38
CA HIS A 147 -2.47 -2.66 0.23
C HIS A 147 -1.67 -1.59 -0.52
N VAL A 148 -0.87 -2.05 -1.47
CA VAL A 148 -0.10 -1.21 -2.39
C VAL A 148 -0.35 -1.66 -3.83
N VAL A 149 -0.50 -0.70 -4.75
CA VAL A 149 -0.71 -0.98 -6.17
C VAL A 149 0.42 -0.37 -6.98
N PHE A 150 1.16 -1.22 -7.66
CA PHE A 150 2.29 -0.82 -8.49
C PHE A 150 1.91 -0.75 -9.96
N ALA A 151 2.59 0.13 -10.69
CA ALA A 151 2.62 0.08 -12.13
C ALA A 151 3.56 -1.04 -12.59
N ALA A 152 3.12 -1.82 -13.57
CA ALA A 152 3.92 -2.87 -14.20
C ALA A 152 3.76 -2.77 -15.72
N PRO A 153 4.68 -2.08 -16.43
CA PRO A 153 4.60 -1.96 -17.89
C PRO A 153 4.62 -3.30 -18.62
N ASP A 154 5.33 -4.29 -18.05
CA ASP A 154 5.28 -5.69 -18.46
C ASP A 154 4.71 -6.52 -17.30
N LEU A 155 3.40 -6.80 -17.39
CA LEU A 155 2.63 -7.35 -16.28
C LEU A 155 3.04 -8.80 -15.94
N GLU A 156 3.36 -9.61 -16.94
CA GLU A 156 3.58 -11.05 -16.77
C GLU A 156 4.89 -11.36 -15.99
N PRO A 157 6.06 -10.80 -16.36
CA PRO A 157 7.28 -11.00 -15.57
C PRO A 157 7.15 -10.46 -14.15
N ALA A 158 6.49 -9.31 -13.98
CA ALA A 158 6.25 -8.74 -12.67
C ALA A 158 5.36 -9.67 -11.82
N HIS A 159 4.22 -10.13 -12.36
CA HIS A 159 3.32 -11.05 -11.67
C HIS A 159 4.01 -12.34 -11.23
N ARG A 160 4.74 -12.98 -12.16
CA ARG A 160 5.51 -14.19 -11.86
C ARG A 160 6.53 -13.99 -10.76
N PHE A 161 7.14 -12.82 -10.64
CA PHE A 161 8.05 -12.54 -9.53
C PHE A 161 7.31 -12.57 -8.18
N TYR A 162 6.14 -11.95 -8.05
CA TYR A 162 5.39 -11.99 -6.79
C TYR A 162 4.89 -13.40 -6.43
N ILE A 163 4.45 -14.18 -7.43
CA ILE A 163 3.97 -15.55 -7.21
C ILE A 163 5.13 -16.54 -7.00
N ASP A 164 6.03 -16.66 -7.98
CA ASP A 164 7.06 -17.71 -8.03
C ASP A 164 8.21 -17.44 -7.05
N ILE A 165 8.54 -16.17 -6.76
CA ILE A 165 9.69 -15.79 -5.92
C ILE A 165 9.23 -15.36 -4.52
N LEU A 166 8.32 -14.38 -4.44
CA LEU A 166 7.88 -13.83 -3.15
C LEU A 166 6.78 -14.66 -2.48
N GLY A 167 6.21 -15.66 -3.17
CA GLY A 167 5.25 -16.59 -2.61
C GLY A 167 3.88 -15.99 -2.28
N PHE A 168 3.50 -14.90 -2.96
CA PHE A 168 2.13 -14.41 -2.90
C PHE A 168 1.17 -15.40 -3.59
N GLY A 169 -0.11 -15.36 -3.21
CA GLY A 169 -1.18 -16.08 -3.89
C GLY A 169 -2.05 -15.15 -4.73
N ASP A 170 -2.71 -15.69 -5.76
CA ASP A 170 -3.63 -14.93 -6.61
C ASP A 170 -5.05 -14.90 -6.03
N SER A 171 -5.63 -13.70 -6.00
CA SER A 171 -7.00 -13.48 -5.52
C SER A 171 -7.95 -13.15 -6.66
N ASP A 172 -7.53 -12.26 -7.55
CA ASP A 172 -8.30 -11.88 -8.73
C ASP A 172 -7.38 -11.47 -9.88
N TYR A 173 -7.83 -11.72 -11.10
CA TYR A 173 -7.28 -11.16 -12.32
C TYR A 173 -8.37 -10.37 -13.03
N MET A 174 -8.13 -9.08 -13.21
CA MET A 174 -9.08 -8.20 -13.88
C MET A 174 -8.59 -7.84 -15.28
N ASN A 175 -9.48 -7.91 -16.25
CA ASN A 175 -9.25 -7.40 -17.60
C ASN A 175 -10.49 -6.65 -18.10
N PHE A 176 -10.34 -5.37 -18.45
CA PHE A 176 -11.42 -4.52 -18.93
C PHE A 176 -10.94 -3.47 -19.96
N PRO A 177 -11.81 -2.98 -20.85
CA PRO A 177 -11.45 -1.97 -21.85
C PRO A 177 -11.29 -0.56 -21.26
N MET A 178 -10.27 0.20 -21.70
CA MET A 178 -10.10 1.64 -21.39
C MET A 178 -11.13 2.52 -22.11
N GLY A 179 -12.36 2.49 -21.60
CA GLY A 179 -13.45 3.31 -22.10
C GLY A 179 -14.41 2.56 -23.01
N PRO A 180 -15.44 3.25 -23.54
CA PRO A 180 -16.59 2.61 -24.16
C PRO A 180 -16.38 2.21 -25.64
N ALA A 181 -15.22 2.53 -26.22
CA ALA A 181 -14.94 2.22 -27.62
C ALA A 181 -14.77 0.70 -27.81
N PRO A 182 -15.34 0.08 -28.87
CA PRO A 182 -15.22 -1.36 -29.12
C PRO A 182 -13.79 -1.88 -29.28
N ASP A 183 -12.85 -0.99 -29.63
CA ASP A 183 -11.42 -1.23 -29.84
C ASP A 183 -10.54 -0.54 -28.78
N ALA A 184 -11.14 -0.11 -27.66
CA ALA A 184 -10.39 0.46 -26.55
C ALA A 184 -9.33 -0.55 -26.07
N PRO A 185 -8.10 -0.09 -25.78
CA PRO A 185 -7.06 -0.97 -25.27
C PRO A 185 -7.50 -1.57 -23.93
N GLU A 186 -7.18 -2.84 -23.73
CA GLU A 186 -7.46 -3.53 -22.47
C GLU A 186 -6.48 -3.08 -21.38
N VAL A 187 -6.99 -2.99 -20.15
CA VAL A 187 -6.21 -2.86 -18.93
C VAL A 187 -6.26 -4.18 -18.20
N LYS A 188 -5.09 -4.63 -17.74
CA LYS A 188 -4.98 -5.83 -16.92
C LYS A 188 -4.49 -5.49 -15.52
N LEU A 189 -5.04 -6.21 -14.54
CA LEU A 189 -4.62 -6.14 -13.15
C LEU A 189 -4.49 -7.54 -12.56
N ASN A 190 -3.42 -7.76 -11.80
CA ASN A 190 -3.30 -8.91 -10.91
C ASN A 190 -3.45 -8.44 -9.47
N PHE A 191 -4.32 -9.09 -8.69
CA PHE A 191 -4.53 -8.84 -7.27
C PHE A 191 -4.02 -10.03 -6.47
N MET A 192 -3.06 -9.79 -5.59
CA MET A 192 -2.32 -10.83 -4.91
C MET A 192 -2.33 -10.64 -3.39
N HIS A 193 -2.48 -11.74 -2.67
CA HIS A 193 -2.51 -11.78 -1.22
C HIS A 193 -1.24 -12.40 -0.65
N CYS A 194 -0.92 -12.03 0.59
CA CYS A 194 0.11 -12.71 1.38
C CYS A 194 -0.56 -13.68 2.38
N ASP A 195 0.18 -14.21 3.36
CA ASP A 195 -0.32 -15.21 4.32
C ASP A 195 -1.21 -14.57 5.41
N ASN A 196 -2.26 -13.88 4.98
CA ASN A 196 -3.31 -13.34 5.81
C ASN A 196 -4.64 -13.27 5.02
N PRO A 197 -5.81 -13.12 5.69
CA PRO A 197 -7.10 -13.14 5.01
C PRO A 197 -7.38 -11.99 4.04
N ARG A 198 -6.63 -10.88 4.03
CA ARG A 198 -6.95 -9.72 3.19
C ARG A 198 -6.95 -10.10 1.71
N HIS A 199 -8.03 -9.79 0.99
CA HIS A 199 -8.18 -10.14 -0.42
C HIS A 199 -6.94 -9.82 -1.25
N HIS A 200 -6.30 -8.68 -1.06
CA HIS A 200 -5.00 -8.45 -1.66
C HIS A 200 -4.16 -7.51 -0.80
N THR A 201 -2.85 -7.74 -0.81
CA THR A 201 -1.85 -6.88 -0.17
C THR A 201 -1.05 -6.13 -1.24
N VAL A 202 -0.92 -6.72 -2.43
CA VAL A 202 -0.28 -6.11 -3.60
C VAL A 202 -1.20 -6.25 -4.81
N ALA A 203 -1.27 -5.23 -5.65
CA ALA A 203 -1.77 -5.37 -7.01
C ALA A 203 -0.80 -4.79 -8.03
N LEU A 204 -0.84 -5.33 -9.25
CA LEU A 204 -0.06 -4.84 -10.39
C LEU A 204 -1.01 -4.32 -11.45
N TYR A 205 -0.81 -3.08 -11.88
CA TYR A 205 -1.59 -2.41 -12.92
C TYR A 205 -0.76 -2.31 -14.19
N GLU A 206 -1.27 -2.81 -15.32
CA GLU A 206 -0.57 -2.76 -16.63
C GLU A 206 -0.52 -1.32 -17.17
N SER A 207 0.48 -0.55 -16.73
CA SER A 207 0.68 0.84 -17.13
C SER A 207 2.15 1.28 -17.09
N PRO A 208 2.49 2.41 -17.72
CA PRO A 208 3.75 3.11 -17.45
C PRO A 208 3.89 3.43 -15.95
N ILE A 209 5.14 3.53 -15.48
CA ILE A 209 5.45 3.94 -14.11
C ILE A 209 5.12 5.44 -13.97
N PRO A 210 4.25 5.83 -13.02
CA PRO A 210 3.93 7.24 -12.81
C PRO A 210 5.14 7.99 -12.22
N PRO A 211 5.23 9.33 -12.38
CA PRO A 211 6.32 10.12 -11.81
C PRO A 211 6.46 9.98 -10.28
N SER A 212 5.35 9.74 -9.58
CA SER A 212 5.30 9.47 -8.14
C SER A 212 5.86 8.09 -7.76
N GLY A 213 6.09 7.19 -8.73
CA GLY A 213 6.61 5.83 -8.51
C GLY A 213 5.58 4.83 -7.98
N LEU A 214 4.33 5.23 -7.74
CA LEU A 214 3.28 4.38 -7.20
C LEU A 214 1.91 4.76 -7.79
N ILE A 215 1.02 3.78 -8.04
CA ILE A 215 -0.37 4.06 -8.43
C ILE A 215 -1.12 4.55 -7.19
N HIS A 216 -1.26 3.67 -6.20
CA HIS A 216 -1.86 4.02 -4.92
C HIS A 216 -1.45 3.09 -3.77
N THR A 217 -1.74 3.53 -2.57
CA THR A 217 -1.81 2.68 -1.37
C THR A 217 -3.17 2.84 -0.71
N MET A 218 -3.58 1.90 0.13
CA MET A 218 -4.90 1.90 0.73
C MET A 218 -4.82 1.86 2.26
N VAL A 219 -5.77 2.54 2.90
CA VAL A 219 -6.03 2.42 4.34
C VAL A 219 -7.51 2.12 4.55
N GLU A 220 -7.79 1.23 5.50
CA GLU A 220 -9.13 0.70 5.71
C GLU A 220 -9.65 1.10 7.09
N VAL A 221 -10.87 1.63 7.13
CA VAL A 221 -11.60 2.03 8.34
C VAL A 221 -12.76 1.06 8.63
N ASN A 222 -13.45 1.23 9.75
CA ASN A 222 -14.38 0.21 10.27
C ASN A 222 -15.76 0.27 9.62
N ASP A 223 -16.19 1.44 9.16
CA ASP A 223 -17.54 1.63 8.65
C ASP A 223 -17.64 2.68 7.54
N ILE A 224 -18.79 2.69 6.86
CA ILE A 224 -19.11 3.61 5.77
C ILE A 224 -19.09 5.07 6.20
N ASP A 225 -19.47 5.36 7.45
CA ASP A 225 -19.57 6.73 7.94
C ASP A 225 -18.16 7.31 8.09
N GLU A 226 -17.17 6.51 8.57
CA GLU A 226 -15.76 6.89 8.60
C GLU A 226 -15.20 7.21 7.19
N VAL A 227 -15.63 6.48 6.15
CA VAL A 227 -15.30 6.79 4.75
C VAL A 227 -15.94 8.08 4.29
N GLY A 228 -17.23 8.30 4.58
CA GLY A 228 -17.93 9.54 4.27
C GLY A 228 -17.27 10.76 4.92
N TYR A 229 -16.93 10.67 6.21
CA TYR A 229 -16.20 11.73 6.91
C TYR A 229 -14.80 11.93 6.33
N GLY A 230 -14.11 10.86 5.90
CA GLY A 230 -12.84 10.96 5.17
C GLY A 230 -12.96 11.77 3.88
N LEU A 231 -14.00 11.52 3.09
CA LEU A 231 -14.28 12.26 1.86
C LEU A 231 -14.58 13.74 2.16
N ASP A 232 -15.40 14.03 3.17
CA ASP A 232 -15.69 15.40 3.60
C ASP A 232 -14.41 16.14 4.02
N ARG A 233 -13.53 15.52 4.80
CA ARG A 233 -12.24 16.11 5.21
C ARG A 233 -11.34 16.38 4.01
N ALA A 234 -11.26 15.45 3.07
CA ALA A 234 -10.47 15.62 1.85
C ALA A 234 -10.97 16.83 1.04
N MET A 235 -12.29 16.94 0.83
CA MET A 235 -12.89 18.07 0.13
C MET A 235 -12.71 19.41 0.86
N GLN A 236 -12.89 19.43 2.19
CA GLN A 236 -12.70 20.64 3.01
C GLN A 236 -11.26 21.16 2.99
N ASN A 237 -10.28 20.26 2.86
CA ASN A 237 -8.87 20.59 2.74
C ASN A 237 -8.41 20.77 1.28
N ASN A 238 -9.34 20.80 0.32
CA ASN A 238 -9.07 20.95 -1.12
C ASN A 238 -8.12 19.88 -1.68
N ILE A 239 -8.19 18.66 -1.14
CA ILE A 239 -7.46 17.52 -1.71
C ILE A 239 -8.18 17.09 -2.98
N HIS A 240 -7.41 16.87 -4.06
CA HIS A 240 -7.95 16.36 -5.31
C HIS A 240 -8.51 14.96 -5.13
N ILE A 241 -9.77 14.75 -5.55
CA ILE A 241 -10.43 13.44 -5.55
C ILE A 241 -10.24 12.80 -6.92
N SER A 242 -9.26 11.92 -7.02
CA SER A 242 -8.90 11.21 -8.26
C SER A 242 -9.97 10.24 -8.72
N SER A 243 -10.72 9.64 -7.78
CA SER A 243 -11.84 8.77 -8.09
C SER A 243 -12.91 8.86 -7.02
N SER A 244 -14.14 9.13 -7.45
CA SER A 244 -15.31 9.30 -6.57
C SER A 244 -15.65 8.04 -5.77
N LEU A 245 -16.47 8.21 -4.73
CA LEU A 245 -16.97 7.09 -3.91
C LEU A 245 -17.63 6.01 -4.80
N GLY A 246 -17.24 4.75 -4.59
CA GLY A 246 -17.74 3.61 -5.34
C GLY A 246 -17.64 2.29 -4.58
N ARG A 247 -18.15 1.20 -5.19
CA ARG A 247 -18.00 -0.18 -4.70
C ARG A 247 -17.26 -1.01 -5.74
N HIS A 248 -16.10 -1.52 -5.36
CA HIS A 248 -15.32 -2.43 -6.18
C HIS A 248 -16.02 -3.77 -6.39
N SER A 249 -15.78 -4.39 -7.55
CA SER A 249 -16.40 -5.66 -7.90
C SER A 249 -15.57 -6.89 -7.52
N ASN A 250 -14.27 -6.70 -7.32
CA ASN A 250 -13.29 -7.74 -7.00
C ASN A 250 -13.27 -8.04 -5.51
N ASP A 251 -12.90 -7.05 -4.68
CA ASP A 251 -12.68 -7.24 -3.23
C ASP A 251 -13.84 -6.69 -2.39
N MET A 252 -14.89 -6.19 -3.05
CA MET A 252 -16.04 -5.54 -2.44
C MET A 252 -15.70 -4.28 -1.63
N MET A 253 -14.54 -3.66 -1.76
CA MET A 253 -14.24 -2.43 -1.03
C MET A 253 -15.20 -1.30 -1.44
N VAL A 254 -15.76 -0.56 -0.46
CA VAL A 254 -16.29 0.79 -0.75
C VAL A 254 -15.23 1.80 -0.40
N SER A 255 -14.82 2.57 -1.39
CA SER A 255 -13.70 3.50 -1.26
C SER A 255 -13.86 4.71 -2.16
N PHE A 256 -13.03 5.72 -1.90
CA PHE A 256 -12.71 6.79 -2.83
C PHE A 256 -11.19 6.98 -2.85
N TYR A 257 -10.70 7.74 -3.83
CA TYR A 257 -9.27 7.98 -4.03
C TYR A 257 -8.98 9.47 -3.96
N MET A 258 -7.94 9.83 -3.22
CA MET A 258 -7.50 11.20 -3.07
C MET A 258 -6.00 11.32 -3.23
N GLN A 259 -5.54 12.42 -3.84
CA GLN A 259 -4.12 12.59 -4.12
C GLN A 259 -3.33 12.86 -2.83
N THR A 260 -2.21 12.16 -2.64
CA THR A 260 -1.24 12.45 -1.57
C THR A 260 -0.33 13.62 -1.98
N PRO A 261 0.38 14.26 -1.02
CA PRO A 261 1.38 15.28 -1.38
C PRO A 261 2.50 14.77 -2.29
N ALA A 262 2.79 13.45 -2.29
CA ALA A 262 3.76 12.84 -3.21
C ALA A 262 3.19 12.51 -4.61
N GLY A 263 1.91 12.82 -4.87
CA GLY A 263 1.29 12.73 -6.18
C GLY A 263 0.67 11.39 -6.55
N PHE A 264 0.96 10.30 -5.83
CA PHE A 264 0.20 9.04 -5.92
C PHE A 264 -1.09 9.11 -5.09
N ASP A 265 -2.06 8.23 -5.34
CA ASP A 265 -3.34 8.26 -4.62
C ASP A 265 -3.28 7.48 -3.29
N LEU A 266 -4.04 7.97 -2.30
CA LEU A 266 -4.47 7.19 -1.16
C LEU A 266 -5.92 6.73 -1.40
N GLU A 267 -6.14 5.43 -1.44
CA GLU A 267 -7.45 4.84 -1.36
C GLU A 267 -7.89 4.80 0.11
N PHE A 268 -9.06 5.34 0.40
CA PHE A 268 -9.63 5.36 1.76
C PHE A 268 -10.97 4.61 1.73
N GLY A 269 -11.03 3.46 2.39
CA GLY A 269 -12.14 2.53 2.20
C GLY A 269 -12.53 1.72 3.43
N TYR A 270 -13.60 0.94 3.28
CA TYR A 270 -14.06 -0.07 4.25
C TYR A 270 -14.70 -1.26 3.54
N ASP A 271 -14.88 -2.35 4.28
CA ASP A 271 -15.61 -3.57 3.86
C ASP A 271 -14.89 -4.36 2.75
N GLY A 272 -13.56 -4.30 2.75
CA GLY A 272 -12.74 -5.17 1.91
C GLY A 272 -12.84 -6.62 2.36
N TRP A 273 -12.88 -7.55 1.41
CA TRP A 273 -12.97 -8.98 1.70
C TRP A 273 -11.81 -9.50 2.54
N GLN A 274 -12.18 -10.25 3.57
CA GLN A 274 -11.30 -11.15 4.31
C GLN A 274 -11.69 -12.58 3.97
N VAL A 275 -10.79 -13.26 3.29
CA VAL A 275 -10.99 -14.50 2.58
C VAL A 275 -10.48 -15.69 3.39
N ASP A 276 -11.26 -16.77 3.36
CA ASP A 276 -10.79 -18.09 3.76
C ASP A 276 -10.19 -18.80 2.55
N TRP A 277 -8.85 -18.81 2.48
CA TRP A 277 -8.11 -19.33 1.32
C TRP A 277 -8.31 -20.83 1.07
N ASP A 278 -8.72 -21.60 2.08
CA ASP A 278 -9.03 -23.03 1.89
C ASP A 278 -10.30 -23.25 1.05
N ASN A 279 -11.18 -22.24 0.99
CA ASN A 279 -12.48 -22.31 0.34
C ASN A 279 -12.67 -21.25 -0.75
N PHE A 280 -11.62 -20.50 -1.08
CA PHE A 280 -11.69 -19.43 -2.07
C PHE A 280 -11.19 -19.89 -3.44
N GLU A 281 -11.97 -19.57 -4.47
CA GLU A 281 -11.55 -19.71 -5.86
C GLU A 281 -11.10 -18.36 -6.39
N MET A 282 -9.92 -18.32 -7.02
CA MET A 282 -9.40 -17.12 -7.68
C MET A 282 -10.42 -16.55 -8.67
N GLN A 283 -10.70 -15.26 -8.54
CA GLN A 283 -11.70 -14.55 -9.33
C GLN A 283 -11.14 -14.08 -10.68
N LYS A 284 -12.06 -13.78 -11.61
CA LYS A 284 -11.75 -13.13 -12.89
C LYS A 284 -12.74 -12.02 -13.18
N SER A 285 -12.47 -10.85 -12.63
CA SER A 285 -13.33 -9.68 -12.78
C SER A 285 -13.24 -9.04 -14.17
N LYS A 286 -14.35 -8.48 -14.65
CA LYS A 286 -14.46 -7.81 -15.97
C LYS A 286 -14.88 -6.36 -15.89
N ILE A 287 -15.21 -5.89 -14.69
CA ILE A 287 -15.57 -4.50 -14.42
C ILE A 287 -14.81 -4.07 -13.16
N PRO A 288 -14.33 -2.81 -13.08
CA PRO A 288 -13.62 -2.35 -11.89
C PRO A 288 -14.55 -2.20 -10.68
N SER A 289 -15.79 -1.75 -10.92
CA SER A 289 -16.72 -1.35 -9.86
C SER A 289 -18.15 -1.68 -10.24
N PHE A 290 -18.99 -2.03 -9.26
CA PHE A 290 -20.43 -2.17 -9.47
C PHE A 290 -21.11 -0.82 -9.69
N TRP A 291 -20.64 0.22 -9.00
CA TRP A 291 -21.10 1.59 -9.10
C TRP A 291 -20.02 2.55 -8.59
N GLY A 292 -20.11 3.82 -8.98
CA GLY A 292 -19.18 4.86 -8.54
C GLY A 292 -17.79 4.75 -9.17
N HIS A 293 -16.76 5.21 -8.45
CA HIS A 293 -15.37 5.22 -8.91
C HIS A 293 -15.17 5.91 -10.27
N ALA A 294 -15.93 6.98 -10.52
CA ALA A 294 -15.71 7.84 -11.68
C ALA A 294 -14.37 8.57 -11.50
N PHE A 295 -13.45 8.34 -12.44
CA PHE A 295 -12.11 8.93 -12.44
C PHE A 295 -12.13 10.40 -12.88
N SER A 296 -11.38 11.22 -12.16
CA SER A 296 -11.09 12.61 -12.52
C SER A 296 -9.57 12.84 -12.46
N PRO A 297 -8.92 13.15 -13.58
CA PRO A 297 -7.49 13.46 -13.56
C PRO A 297 -7.22 14.72 -12.72
N PRO A 298 -6.06 14.84 -12.05
CA PRO A 298 -5.65 16.07 -11.39
C PRO A 298 -5.53 17.22 -12.39
N GLU A 299 -5.86 18.44 -11.95
CA GLU A 299 -5.65 19.64 -12.76
C GLU A 299 -4.15 19.89 -12.96
N ASN A 300 -3.75 20.24 -14.19
CA ASN A 300 -2.35 20.52 -14.56
C ASN A 300 -1.83 21.82 -13.96
#